data_AF-A0A3N8QQJ0-F1
#
_entry.id   AF-A0A3N8QQJ0-F1
#
_cell.length_a   1.000
_cell.length_b   1.000
_cell.length_c   1.000
_cell.angle_alpha   90.00
_cell.angle_beta   90.00
_cell.angle_gamma   90.00
#
_symmetry.space_group_name_H-M   'P 1'
#
loop_
_entity.id
_entity.type
_entity.pdbx_description
1 polymer ?
#
loop_
_entity_poly.entity_id
_entity_poly.type
_entity_poly.pdbx_seq_one_letter_code
_entity_poly.pdbx_strand_id
1 'polypeptide(L)'
;MAGETKVKDYVPSPCGTYQAAKVKKGRALFGEIRKYPNGMTIYWAFRKPDEVFLELDAWAIDTETVRVIKSKGCTHIGVLVTNGDRYLTTIERMTDKDAGAVVLNYSNHVGRQGKVGARQWYLPRSQFVQSLAPAEATIDLMRIRGRR
;
A
#
# COMPACT_ATOMS: atom_id res chain seq x y z
N MET A 1 -18.08 -6.78 -13.21
CA MET A 1 -16.99 -5.89 -13.65
C MET A 1 -16.22 -5.40 -12.43
N ALA A 2 -15.06 -5.97 -12.15
CA ALA A 2 -14.08 -5.31 -11.29
C ALA A 2 -13.63 -4.05 -12.04
N GLY A 3 -13.74 -2.88 -11.42
CA GLY A 3 -13.34 -1.64 -12.08
C GLY A 3 -11.83 -1.61 -12.31
N GLU A 4 -11.38 -0.96 -13.38
CA GLU A 4 -9.96 -0.69 -13.60
C GLU A 4 -9.41 0.25 -12.53
N THR A 5 -8.17 0.01 -12.08
CA THR A 5 -7.46 0.92 -11.17
C THR A 5 -7.01 2.19 -11.92
N LYS A 6 -7.50 3.35 -11.48
CA LYS A 6 -7.20 4.66 -12.06
C LYS A 6 -6.49 5.56 -11.05
N VAL A 7 -5.44 6.23 -11.50
CA VAL A 7 -4.69 7.25 -10.75
C VAL A 7 -5.10 8.62 -11.28
N LYS A 8 -5.61 9.49 -10.41
CA LYS A 8 -5.96 10.88 -10.76
C LYS A 8 -4.71 11.76 -10.91
N ASP A 9 -4.92 12.98 -11.38
CA ASP A 9 -3.86 13.99 -11.43
C ASP A 9 -3.30 14.31 -10.05
N TYR A 10 -2.03 14.72 -10.04
CA TYR A 10 -1.32 15.10 -8.84
C TYR A 10 -1.77 16.49 -8.38
N VAL A 11 -2.17 16.59 -7.12
CA VAL A 11 -2.56 17.83 -6.47
C VAL A 11 -1.59 18.11 -5.32
N PRO A 12 -1.07 19.34 -5.17
CA PRO A 12 -0.26 19.69 -4.01
C PRO A 12 -1.00 19.44 -2.69
N SER A 13 -0.29 18.90 -1.70
CA SER A 13 -0.80 18.77 -0.34
C SER A 13 -1.12 20.15 0.26
N PRO A 14 -2.10 20.27 1.18
CA PRO A 14 -2.43 21.55 1.82
C PRO A 14 -1.25 22.24 2.51
N CYS A 15 -0.27 21.48 2.98
CA CYS A 15 0.95 21.97 3.61
C CYS A 15 2.16 22.07 2.65
N GLY A 16 1.98 21.81 1.36
CA GLY A 16 3.06 21.89 0.35
C GLY A 16 4.16 20.82 0.46
N THR A 17 4.03 19.85 1.36
CA THR A 17 5.07 18.85 1.66
C THR A 17 5.15 17.68 0.67
N TYR A 18 4.10 17.46 -0.13
CA TYR A 18 4.08 16.44 -1.19
C TYR A 18 3.05 16.78 -2.26
N GLN A 19 3.12 16.10 -3.40
CA GLN A 19 2.04 16.04 -4.39
C GLN A 19 1.29 14.71 -4.26
N ALA A 20 -0.04 14.72 -4.28
CA ALA A 20 -0.88 13.56 -4.06
C ALA A 20 -1.76 13.25 -5.27
N ALA A 21 -1.81 11.97 -5.66
CA ALA A 21 -2.72 11.46 -6.68
C ALA A 21 -3.62 10.38 -6.09
N LYS A 22 -4.94 10.55 -6.17
CA LYS A 22 -5.90 9.55 -5.65
C LYS A 22 -5.89 8.28 -6.50
N VAL A 23 -5.86 7.12 -5.86
CA VAL A 23 -5.96 5.80 -6.49
C VAL A 23 -7.37 5.25 -6.27
N LYS A 24 -8.12 5.08 -7.35
CA LYS A 24 -9.50 4.60 -7.33
C LYS A 24 -9.66 3.33 -8.14
N LYS A 25 -10.56 2.44 -7.72
CA LYS A 25 -11.03 1.29 -8.51
C LYS A 25 -12.54 1.41 -8.63
N GLY A 26 -13.03 1.73 -9.83
CA GLY A 26 -14.41 2.19 -10.02
C GLY A 26 -14.71 3.46 -9.20
N ARG A 27 -15.75 3.41 -8.34
CA ARG A 27 -16.12 4.54 -7.47
C ARG A 27 -15.35 4.59 -6.14
N ALA A 28 -14.77 3.45 -5.73
CA ALA A 28 -14.12 3.33 -4.44
C ALA A 28 -12.70 3.92 -4.45
N LEU A 29 -12.34 4.58 -3.36
CA LEU A 29 -11.01 5.14 -3.09
C LEU A 29 -10.23 4.11 -2.27
N PHE A 30 -9.11 3.64 -2.82
CA PHE A 30 -8.29 2.60 -2.18
C PHE A 30 -7.05 3.17 -1.50
N GLY A 31 -6.66 4.38 -1.88
CA GLY A 31 -5.46 5.03 -1.38
C GLY A 31 -5.05 6.22 -2.22
N GLU A 32 -3.81 6.63 -2.06
CA GLU A 32 -3.21 7.71 -2.81
C GLU A 32 -1.71 7.51 -3.01
N ILE A 33 -1.17 8.06 -4.09
CA ILE A 33 0.26 8.14 -4.33
C ILE A 33 0.74 9.51 -3.89
N ARG A 34 1.73 9.57 -3.00
CA ARG A 34 2.39 10.81 -2.58
C ARG A 34 3.80 10.86 -3.15
N LYS A 35 4.10 11.94 -3.88
CA LYS A 35 5.44 12.30 -4.35
C LYS A 35 6.04 13.36 -3.44
N TYR A 36 7.18 13.05 -2.85
CA TYR A 36 7.87 13.92 -1.92
C TYR A 36 9.05 14.65 -2.62
N PRO A 37 9.43 15.85 -2.15
CA PRO A 37 10.54 16.62 -2.72
C PRO A 37 11.89 15.87 -2.72
N ASN A 38 12.08 14.93 -1.80
CA ASN A 38 13.28 14.10 -1.70
C ASN A 38 13.34 12.96 -2.75
N GLY A 39 12.42 12.94 -3.73
CA GLY A 39 12.33 11.91 -4.77
C GLY A 39 11.60 10.64 -4.35
N MET A 40 11.20 10.51 -3.08
CA MET A 40 10.44 9.36 -2.60
C MET A 40 9.01 9.41 -3.14
N THR A 41 8.51 8.28 -3.65
CA THR A 41 7.13 8.13 -4.11
C THR A 41 6.49 6.95 -3.38
N ILE A 42 5.50 7.25 -2.54
CA ILE A 42 4.83 6.27 -1.66
C ILE A 42 3.39 6.10 -2.11
N TYR A 43 2.96 4.86 -2.32
CA TYR A 43 1.53 4.54 -2.36
C TYR A 43 1.02 4.26 -0.95
N TRP A 44 0.08 5.06 -0.46
CA TRP A 44 -0.62 4.87 0.81
C TRP A 44 -1.95 4.17 0.58
N ALA A 45 -2.02 2.89 0.92
CA ALA A 45 -3.27 2.13 0.98
C ALA A 45 -4.07 2.57 2.21
N PHE A 46 -5.32 2.98 2.02
CA PHE A 46 -6.21 3.33 3.13
C PHE A 46 -6.83 2.06 3.70
N ARG A 47 -6.69 1.86 5.01
CA ARG A 47 -7.23 0.69 5.71
C ARG A 47 -7.92 1.10 7.00
N LYS A 48 -8.84 0.28 7.46
CA LYS A 48 -9.37 0.32 8.82
C LYS A 48 -8.59 -0.65 9.72
N PRO A 49 -8.62 -0.45 11.06
CA PRO A 49 -7.94 -1.36 11.98
C PRO A 49 -8.39 -2.82 11.86
N ASP A 50 -9.65 -3.05 11.52
CA ASP A 50 -10.28 -4.38 11.35
C ASP A 50 -10.05 -5.00 9.96
N GLU A 51 -9.39 -4.29 9.04
CA GLU A 51 -9.07 -4.78 7.69
C GLU A 51 -7.71 -5.48 7.60
N VAL A 52 -7.03 -5.73 8.73
CA VAL A 52 -5.88 -6.64 8.79
C VAL A 52 -6.37 -8.06 8.50
N PHE A 53 -5.66 -8.80 7.64
CA PHE A 53 -5.98 -10.20 7.42
C PHE A 53 -5.51 -11.02 8.62
N LEU A 54 -6.42 -11.23 9.58
CA LEU A 54 -6.12 -11.82 10.89
C LEU A 54 -5.48 -13.20 10.82
N GLU A 55 -5.84 -14.02 9.83
CA GLU A 55 -5.30 -15.39 9.68
C GLU A 55 -3.81 -15.40 9.35
N LEU A 56 -3.29 -14.38 8.63
CA LEU A 56 -1.86 -14.27 8.30
C LEU A 56 -1.16 -13.10 8.99
N ASP A 57 -1.86 -12.36 9.85
CA ASP A 57 -1.44 -11.06 10.39
C ASP A 57 -0.79 -10.19 9.30
N ALA A 58 -1.49 -10.02 8.18
CA ALA A 58 -0.93 -9.45 6.95
C ALA A 58 -1.78 -8.31 6.40
N TRP A 59 -1.10 -7.36 5.76
CA TRP A 59 -1.76 -6.35 4.95
C TRP A 59 -1.98 -6.88 3.54
N ALA A 60 -3.23 -6.80 3.08
CA ALA A 60 -3.61 -7.22 1.73
C ALA A 60 -3.65 -6.03 0.78
N ILE A 61 -3.05 -6.18 -0.40
CA ILE A 61 -3.06 -5.17 -1.47
C ILE A 61 -3.36 -5.84 -2.80
N ASP A 62 -4.31 -5.28 -3.55
CA ASP A 62 -4.73 -5.78 -4.86
C ASP A 62 -3.54 -5.83 -5.85
N THR A 63 -3.36 -6.97 -6.50
CA THR A 63 -2.21 -7.23 -7.40
C THR A 63 -2.14 -6.27 -8.59
N GLU A 64 -3.30 -5.93 -9.16
CA GLU A 64 -3.41 -4.94 -10.24
C GLU A 64 -2.99 -3.55 -9.73
N THR A 65 -3.41 -3.19 -8.52
CA THR A 65 -2.99 -1.94 -7.87
C THR A 65 -1.47 -1.88 -7.71
N VAL A 66 -0.82 -2.94 -7.21
CA VAL A 66 0.65 -3.02 -7.09
C VAL A 66 1.33 -2.81 -8.45
N ARG A 67 0.79 -3.43 -9.51
CA ARG A 67 1.33 -3.25 -10.88
C ARG A 67 1.20 -1.80 -11.35
N VAL A 68 0.04 -1.18 -11.14
CA VAL A 68 -0.24 0.21 -11.56
C VAL A 68 0.61 1.22 -10.79
N ILE A 69 0.72 1.09 -9.47
CA ILE A 69 1.53 2.04 -8.68
C ILE A 69 3.03 1.90 -9.01
N LYS A 70 3.51 0.68 -9.29
CA LYS A 70 4.89 0.43 -9.74
C LYS A 70 5.18 1.13 -11.07
N SER A 71 4.26 1.05 -12.05
CA SER A 71 4.42 1.75 -13.33
C SER A 71 4.35 3.28 -13.21
N LYS A 72 3.78 3.80 -12.11
CA LYS A 72 3.79 5.24 -11.77
C LYS A 72 5.04 5.67 -10.99
N GLY A 73 6.02 4.79 -10.82
CA GLY A 73 7.29 5.10 -10.17
C GLY A 73 7.24 5.06 -8.64
N CYS A 74 6.24 4.40 -8.03
CA CYS A 74 6.24 4.20 -6.59
C CYS A 74 7.40 3.30 -6.19
N THR A 75 8.21 3.77 -5.24
CA THR A 75 9.32 3.01 -4.65
C THR A 75 8.92 2.32 -3.36
N HIS A 76 7.86 2.82 -2.70
CA HIS A 76 7.40 2.34 -1.41
C HIS A 76 5.89 2.14 -1.40
N ILE A 77 5.46 1.24 -0.51
CA ILE A 77 4.07 1.03 -0.16
C ILE A 77 3.92 1.30 1.32
N GLY A 78 2.91 2.10 1.67
CA GLY A 78 2.47 2.27 3.03
C GLY A 78 1.02 1.89 3.22
N VAL A 79 0.66 1.56 4.46
CA VAL A 79 -0.71 1.41 4.93
C VAL A 79 -0.99 2.56 5.88
N LEU A 80 -1.98 3.37 5.54
CA LEU A 80 -2.50 4.43 6.38
C LEU A 80 -3.81 3.95 7.00
N VAL A 81 -3.77 3.66 8.29
CA VAL A 81 -4.93 3.18 9.04
C VAL A 81 -5.76 4.38 9.49
N THR A 82 -7.09 4.25 9.50
CA THR A 82 -8.00 5.34 9.90
C THR A 82 -7.81 5.84 11.32
N ASN A 83 -7.17 5.05 12.21
CA ASN A 83 -6.79 5.48 13.56
C ASN A 83 -5.54 6.38 13.59
N GLY A 84 -4.92 6.64 12.43
CA GLY A 84 -3.71 7.46 12.31
C GLY A 84 -2.42 6.64 12.17
N ASP A 85 -2.44 5.33 12.42
CA ASP A 85 -1.25 4.49 12.30
C ASP A 85 -0.76 4.44 10.85
N ARG A 86 0.56 4.41 10.70
CA ARG A 86 1.22 4.31 9.41
C ARG A 86 2.22 3.19 9.43
N TYR A 87 2.15 2.35 8.41
CA TYR A 87 3.07 1.25 8.17
C TYR A 87 3.72 1.49 6.83
N LEU A 88 5.03 1.26 6.68
CA LEU A 88 5.76 1.50 5.45
C LEU A 88 6.68 0.32 5.13
N THR A 89 6.79 0.01 3.84
CA THR A 89 7.69 -1.00 3.31
C THR A 89 8.15 -0.62 1.89
N THR A 90 9.16 -1.30 1.35
CA THR A 90 9.56 -1.11 -0.05
C THR A 90 8.63 -1.89 -0.96
N ILE A 91 8.39 -1.38 -2.18
CA ILE A 91 7.52 -2.06 -3.14
C ILE A 91 8.07 -3.44 -3.55
N GLU A 92 9.39 -3.63 -3.47
CA GLU A 92 10.06 -4.89 -3.80
C GLU A 92 9.67 -6.02 -2.86
N ARG A 93 9.51 -5.73 -1.56
CA ARG A 93 9.09 -6.71 -0.54
C ARG A 93 7.72 -7.32 -0.84
N MET A 94 6.84 -6.58 -1.52
CA MET A 94 5.52 -7.09 -1.92
C MET A 94 5.58 -8.18 -2.98
N THR A 95 6.69 -8.28 -3.70
CA THR A 95 6.92 -9.31 -4.73
C THR A 95 7.97 -10.32 -4.33
N ASP A 96 8.57 -10.14 -3.15
CA ASP A 96 9.64 -10.97 -2.62
C ASP A 96 9.04 -12.14 -1.82
N LYS A 97 9.28 -13.35 -2.29
CA LYS A 97 8.82 -14.57 -1.61
C LYS A 97 9.56 -14.79 -0.28
N ASP A 98 10.80 -14.35 -0.17
CA ASP A 98 11.61 -14.52 1.03
C ASP A 98 11.17 -13.57 2.14
N ALA A 99 10.52 -12.45 1.78
CA ALA A 99 9.81 -11.58 2.71
C ALA A 99 8.49 -12.20 3.24
N GLY A 100 8.13 -13.41 2.80
CA GLY A 100 6.87 -14.06 3.15
C GLY A 100 5.66 -13.50 2.40
N ALA A 101 5.88 -12.78 1.30
CA ALA A 101 4.79 -12.28 0.49
C ALA A 101 4.09 -13.42 -0.25
N VAL A 102 2.78 -13.55 -0.07
CA VAL A 102 1.98 -14.59 -0.72
C VAL A 102 0.89 -13.97 -1.58
N VAL A 103 0.61 -14.60 -2.72
CA VAL A 103 -0.52 -14.23 -3.57
C VAL A 103 -1.65 -15.21 -3.32
N LEU A 104 -2.77 -14.72 -2.80
CA LEU A 104 -3.97 -15.54 -2.65
C LEU A 104 -5.07 -15.01 -3.58
N ASN A 105 -5.85 -15.95 -4.11
CA ASN A 105 -7.07 -15.66 -4.82
C ASN A 105 -8.22 -15.97 -3.87
N TYR A 106 -8.80 -14.95 -3.24
CA TYR A 106 -9.85 -15.21 -2.26
C TYR A 106 -11.19 -15.40 -2.98
N SER A 107 -11.61 -16.66 -3.13
CA SER A 107 -12.99 -17.02 -3.53
C SER A 107 -14.01 -16.79 -2.40
N ASN A 108 -13.57 -16.72 -1.14
CA ASN A 108 -14.45 -16.68 0.05
C ASN A 108 -14.84 -15.26 0.51
N HIS A 109 -14.46 -14.24 -0.25
CA HIS A 109 -15.12 -12.93 -0.23
C HIS A 109 -15.84 -12.76 -1.56
N VAL A 110 -16.76 -13.69 -1.78
CA VAL A 110 -17.95 -13.42 -2.56
C VAL A 110 -18.61 -12.24 -1.85
N GLY A 111 -18.30 -11.01 -2.26
CA GLY A 111 -19.20 -9.90 -1.96
C GLY A 111 -20.61 -10.36 -2.35
N ARG A 112 -21.65 -9.87 -1.65
CA ARG A 112 -23.08 -10.26 -1.73
C ARG A 112 -23.68 -10.52 -3.14
N GLN A 113 -22.92 -10.29 -4.21
CA GLN A 113 -23.20 -10.40 -5.64
C GLN A 113 -22.45 -11.53 -6.39
N GLY A 114 -21.87 -12.56 -5.75
CA GLY A 114 -21.38 -13.73 -6.51
C GLY A 114 -20.05 -13.55 -7.28
N LYS A 115 -19.24 -12.54 -6.96
CA LYS A 115 -18.00 -12.23 -7.73
C LYS A 115 -16.79 -12.95 -7.15
N VAL A 116 -16.04 -13.63 -8.03
CA VAL A 116 -14.67 -14.13 -7.75
C VAL A 116 -13.85 -12.98 -7.19
N GLY A 117 -13.27 -13.15 -6.00
CA GLY A 117 -12.50 -12.09 -5.35
C GLY A 117 -11.26 -11.70 -6.16
N ALA A 118 -10.82 -10.47 -5.96
CA ALA A 118 -9.62 -9.98 -6.63
C ALA A 118 -8.38 -10.68 -6.09
N ARG A 119 -7.42 -10.97 -6.97
CA ARG A 119 -6.12 -11.54 -6.57
C ARG A 119 -5.34 -10.50 -5.76
N GLN A 120 -4.93 -10.85 -4.55
CA GLN A 120 -4.29 -9.94 -3.60
C GLN A 120 -2.91 -10.46 -3.18
N TRP A 121 -1.97 -9.53 -3.03
CA TRP A 121 -0.70 -9.74 -2.33
C TRP A 121 -0.94 -9.54 -0.85
N TYR A 122 -0.49 -10.50 -0.06
CA TYR A 122 -0.47 -10.43 1.40
C TYR A 122 0.98 -10.34 1.82
N LEU A 123 1.31 -9.29 2.57
CA LEU A 123 2.63 -9.14 3.16
C LEU A 123 2.46 -9.11 4.69
N PRO A 124 3.17 -9.98 5.44
CA PRO A 124 3.08 -10.01 6.89
C PRO A 124 3.36 -8.64 7.50
N ARG A 125 2.62 -8.26 8.56
CA ARG A 125 2.75 -6.96 9.20
C ARG A 125 4.16 -6.69 9.71
N SER A 126 4.89 -7.73 10.12
CA SER A 126 6.30 -7.66 10.54
C SER A 126 7.27 -7.16 9.47
N GLN A 127 6.86 -7.20 8.20
CA GLN A 127 7.63 -6.66 7.07
C GLN A 127 7.40 -5.17 6.83
N PHE A 128 6.52 -4.56 7.63
CA PHE A 128 6.30 -3.13 7.63
C PHE A 128 6.91 -2.48 8.87
N VAL A 129 7.47 -1.32 8.65
CA VAL A 129 7.97 -0.43 9.69
C VAL A 129 6.85 0.51 10.09
N GLN A 130 6.57 0.62 11.39
CA GLN A 130 5.64 1.64 11.88
C GLN A 130 6.28 3.03 11.77
N SER A 131 5.62 3.95 11.08
CA SER A 131 6.06 5.32 10.86
C SER A 131 5.28 6.27 11.76
N LEU A 132 5.99 7.15 12.49
CA LEU A 132 5.40 7.98 13.55
C LEU A 132 5.06 9.43 13.15
N ALA A 133 5.41 9.93 11.95
CA ALA A 133 5.28 11.37 11.64
C ALA A 133 4.87 11.73 10.19
N PRO A 134 4.35 12.96 9.95
CA PRO A 134 3.81 13.39 8.65
C PRO A 134 4.83 13.86 7.61
N ALA A 135 6.03 14.26 8.03
CA ALA A 135 7.09 14.79 7.14
C ALA A 135 8.36 13.93 7.07
N GLU A 136 8.48 12.90 7.90
CA GLU A 136 9.76 12.34 8.32
C GLU A 136 9.62 10.80 8.43
N ALA A 137 10.56 9.99 8.02
CA ALA A 137 11.97 10.24 8.13
C ALA A 137 12.79 9.26 7.31
N THR A 138 14.03 9.67 7.02
CA THR A 138 15.22 8.90 6.64
C THR A 138 15.51 7.67 7.55
N ILE A 139 14.60 7.26 8.43
CA ILE A 139 14.88 6.54 9.68
C ILE A 139 15.04 5.02 9.54
N ASP A 140 14.46 4.32 8.56
CA ASP A 140 14.50 2.84 8.61
C ASP A 140 15.26 2.11 7.48
N LEU A 141 15.73 2.84 6.46
CA LEU A 141 16.66 2.28 5.46
C LEU A 141 18.07 2.04 6.03
N MET A 142 18.44 2.72 7.13
CA MET A 142 19.71 2.47 7.83
C MET A 142 19.65 1.27 8.79
N ARG A 143 18.47 0.79 9.19
CA ARG A 143 18.34 -0.41 10.06
C ARG A 143 18.35 -1.73 9.28
N ILE A 144 17.92 -1.71 8.02
CA ILE A 144 17.88 -2.90 7.15
C ILE A 144 19.27 -3.23 6.55
N ARG A 145 20.19 -2.25 6.46
CA ARG A 145 21.56 -2.48 5.93
C ARG A 145 22.58 -2.96 6.98
N GLY A 146 22.20 -3.10 8.25
CA GLY A 146 23.12 -3.28 9.38
C GLY A 146 23.02 -4.60 10.16
N ARG A 147 22.43 -5.66 9.60
CA ARG A 147 22.54 -7.01 10.17
C ARG A 147 23.16 -7.96 9.14
N ARG A 148 24.48 -7.88 9.04
CA ARG A 148 25.33 -9.04 8.70
C ARG A 148 25.96 -9.52 9.99
#